data_AF-S2JMZ5-F1
#
_entry.id   AF-S2JMZ5-F1
#
_cell.length_a   1.000
_cell.length_b   1.000
_cell.length_c   1.000
_cell.angle_alpha   90.00
_cell.angle_beta   90.00
_cell.angle_gamma   90.00
#
_symmetry.space_group_name_H-M   'P 1'
#
loop_
_entity.id
_entity.type
_entity.pdbx_description
1 polymer ?
#
loop_
_entity_poly.entity_id
_entity_poly.type
_entity_poly.pdbx_seq_one_letter_code
_entity_poly.pdbx_strand_id
1 'polypeptide(L)'
;MLVGARSEDAIDTNQAFKECLAPILRLIFHVPFAEPQPLVPPHSQAIHALMQFQYTTIAQVWSEQSEWTRQLYSKEDADDEHGYKYMANTLVSVLDQSIHVLIPSGDPDHDGSQSVDATIAPLLLVLVSLAEGNEASKKAMAKQMLPKEKDRLKPVNEGFSLSAYLIRFMTSTMMPQTRDAACETLFALCDKDASKFTQQVGYGNAVGFLVNKGVAMEPPQGSHHHTEDVNPITGQYVKEEKLPDLKDMTDEEKEREAERLFVLFERLKKTGIIDVENPIAKAMQESQGRFEEIQSDSDSD
;
A
#
# COMPACT_ATOMS: atom_id res chain seq x y z
N MET A 1 53.05 9.17 5.10
CA MET A 1 53.01 10.59 5.49
C MET A 1 51.84 11.24 4.77
N LEU A 2 50.67 11.27 5.40
CA LEU A 2 49.49 12.12 5.10
C LEU A 2 48.31 11.63 6.00
N VAL A 3 48.56 11.64 7.30
CA VAL A 3 47.51 11.60 8.34
C VAL A 3 47.90 12.72 9.28
N GLY A 4 47.40 13.93 9.02
CA GLY A 4 47.92 15.12 9.70
C GLY A 4 47.24 16.39 9.25
N ALA A 5 45.91 16.46 9.39
CA ALA A 5 45.14 17.69 9.49
C ALA A 5 43.70 17.36 9.92
N ARG A 6 43.51 16.83 11.14
CA ARG A 6 42.21 16.98 11.80
C ARG A 6 42.24 18.37 12.43
N SER A 7 41.63 19.31 11.73
CA SER A 7 41.34 20.67 12.20
C SER A 7 40.61 20.60 13.55
N GLU A 8 41.02 21.44 14.50
CA GLU A 8 40.35 21.63 15.80
C GLU A 8 38.96 22.29 15.66
N ASP A 9 38.60 22.75 14.46
CA ASP A 9 37.28 23.25 14.06
C ASP A 9 36.47 22.24 13.23
N ALA A 10 36.65 20.93 13.46
CA ALA A 10 35.87 19.92 12.77
C ALA A 10 34.40 19.98 13.24
N ILE A 11 33.56 20.69 12.48
CA ILE A 11 32.11 20.63 12.64
C ILE A 11 31.69 19.15 12.64
N ASP A 12 31.02 18.71 13.70
CA ASP A 12 30.45 17.36 13.76
C ASP A 12 29.55 17.17 12.54
N THR A 13 29.91 16.23 11.67
CA THR A 13 29.20 15.98 10.42
C THR A 13 27.72 15.66 10.66
N ASN A 14 27.38 15.03 11.78
CA ASN A 14 25.99 14.76 12.14
C ASN A 14 25.24 16.05 12.51
N GLN A 15 25.90 16.97 13.21
CA GLN A 15 25.34 18.25 13.57
C GLN A 15 25.13 19.14 12.33
N ALA A 16 26.12 19.22 11.44
CA ALA A 16 25.97 19.92 10.16
C ALA A 16 24.83 19.35 9.32
N PHE A 17 24.71 18.02 9.24
CA PHE A 17 23.62 17.37 8.49
C PHE A 17 22.25 17.70 9.10
N LYS A 18 22.13 17.67 10.43
CA LYS A 18 20.91 18.07 11.15
C LYS A 18 20.52 19.52 10.87
N GLU A 19 21.49 20.44 10.79
CA GLU A 19 21.23 21.85 10.49
C GLU A 19 20.65 22.08 9.08
N CYS A 20 20.92 21.17 8.12
CA CYS A 20 20.29 21.20 6.80
C CYS A 20 18.78 20.91 6.83
N LEU A 21 18.25 20.33 7.91
CA LEU A 21 16.84 19.93 7.97
C LEU A 21 15.88 21.12 8.12
N ALA A 22 16.28 22.17 8.84
CA ALA A 22 15.44 23.37 9.01
C ALA A 22 15.04 24.04 7.68
N PRO A 23 15.97 24.34 6.74
CA PRO A 23 15.58 24.88 5.44
C PRO A 23 14.76 23.90 4.58
N ILE A 24 14.99 22.58 4.70
CA ILE A 24 14.17 21.56 4.02
C ILE A 24 12.72 21.62 4.52
N LEU A 25 12.51 21.62 5.84
CA LEU A 25 11.16 21.72 6.43
C LEU A 25 10.49 23.03 6.04
N ARG A 26 11.22 24.15 6.04
CA ARG A 26 10.67 25.44 5.60
C ARG A 26 10.25 25.39 4.13
N LEU A 27 11.04 24.76 3.26
CA LEU A 27 10.66 24.60 1.85
C LEU A 27 9.38 23.77 1.70
N ILE A 28 9.24 22.67 2.45
CA ILE A 28 8.07 21.78 2.35
C ILE A 28 6.81 22.43 2.92
N PHE A 29 6.89 23.11 4.07
CA PHE A 29 5.70 23.51 4.84
C PHE A 29 5.40 25.02 4.80
N HIS A 30 6.32 25.85 4.33
CA HIS A 30 6.11 27.31 4.23
C HIS A 30 6.01 27.81 2.79
N VAL A 31 6.66 27.14 1.83
CA VAL A 31 6.58 27.52 0.42
C VAL A 31 5.40 26.79 -0.23
N PRO A 32 4.48 27.51 -0.91
CA PRO A 32 3.34 26.89 -1.60
C PRO A 32 3.79 25.84 -2.62
N PHE A 33 3.08 24.72 -2.67
CA PHE A 33 3.31 23.69 -3.68
C PHE A 33 2.86 24.17 -5.07
N ALA A 34 3.49 23.63 -6.11
CA ALA A 34 3.04 23.86 -7.48
C ALA A 34 1.71 23.17 -7.76
N GLU A 35 0.83 23.83 -8.50
CA GLU A 35 -0.42 23.25 -9.01
C GLU A 35 -0.31 22.99 -10.52
N PRO A 36 -0.87 21.88 -11.04
CA PRO A 36 -1.62 20.86 -10.31
C PRO A 36 -0.73 19.78 -9.65
N GLN A 37 0.57 19.73 -9.98
CA GLN A 37 1.48 18.65 -9.55
C GLN A 37 2.44 19.14 -8.44
N PRO A 38 2.21 18.80 -7.17
CA PRO A 38 3.00 19.36 -6.07
C PRO A 38 4.38 18.69 -5.91
N LEU A 39 4.54 17.43 -6.35
CA LEU A 39 5.82 16.69 -6.32
C LEU A 39 6.73 17.01 -7.52
N VAL A 40 7.07 18.28 -7.70
CA VAL A 40 8.08 18.75 -8.66
C VAL A 40 9.19 19.51 -7.93
N PRO A 41 10.37 19.72 -8.54
CA PRO A 41 11.38 20.58 -7.93
C PRO A 41 10.80 21.99 -7.66
N PRO A 42 11.06 22.58 -6.47
CA PRO A 42 12.02 22.14 -5.47
C PRO A 42 11.48 21.15 -4.42
N HIS A 43 10.16 20.97 -4.28
CA HIS A 43 9.53 20.14 -3.24
C HIS A 43 9.86 18.65 -3.37
N SER A 44 9.94 18.10 -4.58
CA SER A 44 10.33 16.70 -4.77
C SER A 44 11.73 16.43 -4.19
N GLN A 45 12.69 17.31 -4.46
CA GLN A 45 14.06 17.21 -3.94
C GLN A 45 14.09 17.39 -2.41
N ALA A 46 13.26 18.27 -1.87
CA ALA A 46 13.13 18.46 -0.43
C ALA A 46 12.62 17.18 0.26
N ILE A 47 11.65 16.49 -0.35
CA ILE A 47 11.10 15.23 0.17
C ILE A 47 12.13 14.10 0.06
N HIS A 48 12.86 14.00 -1.05
CA HIS A 48 13.98 13.05 -1.17
C HIS A 48 15.04 13.28 -0.09
N ALA A 49 15.34 14.54 0.24
CA ALA A 49 16.27 14.86 1.32
C ALA A 49 15.68 14.53 2.69
N LEU A 50 14.41 14.85 2.95
CA LEU A 50 13.70 14.54 4.20
C LEU A 50 13.69 13.03 4.49
N MET A 51 13.53 12.20 3.47
CA MET A 51 13.59 10.72 3.57
C MET A 51 14.90 10.21 4.19
N GLN A 52 16.00 10.96 4.11
CA GLN A 52 17.30 10.56 4.67
C GLN A 52 17.42 10.81 6.18
N PHE A 53 16.44 11.47 6.80
CA PHE A 53 16.45 11.78 8.22
C PHE A 53 15.60 10.80 9.02
N GLN A 54 16.10 10.41 10.19
CA GLN A 54 15.32 9.62 11.14
C GLN A 54 14.18 10.46 11.73
N TYR A 55 13.05 9.81 12.05
CA TYR A 55 11.91 10.48 12.67
C TYR A 55 12.30 11.29 13.91
N THR A 56 13.16 10.76 14.79
CA THR A 56 13.60 11.44 16.02
C THR A 56 14.27 12.77 15.72
N THR A 57 15.10 12.83 14.67
CA THR A 57 15.74 14.08 14.21
C THR A 57 14.72 15.03 13.60
N ILE A 58 13.78 14.53 12.78
CA ILE A 58 12.70 15.34 12.19
C ILE A 58 11.85 15.96 13.28
N ALA A 59 11.38 15.17 14.24
CA ALA A 59 10.55 15.61 15.35
C ALA A 59 11.28 16.64 16.22
N GLN A 60 12.55 16.38 16.54
CA GLN A 60 13.37 17.31 17.31
C GLN A 60 13.47 18.66 16.59
N VAL A 61 13.97 18.69 15.36
CA VAL A 61 14.17 19.94 14.61
C VAL A 61 12.83 20.65 14.43
N TRP A 62 11.77 19.94 14.05
CA TRP A 62 10.42 20.49 13.90
C TRP A 62 9.91 21.17 15.17
N SER A 63 10.06 20.52 16.33
CA SER A 63 9.62 21.08 17.62
C SER A 63 10.42 22.32 18.04
N GLU A 64 11.70 22.40 17.64
CA GLU A 64 12.56 23.57 17.86
C GLU A 64 12.15 24.77 16.98
N GLN A 65 11.49 24.55 15.83
CA GLN A 65 11.10 25.58 14.84
C GLN A 65 9.87 26.44 15.25
N SER A 66 9.78 26.84 16.52
CA SER A 66 8.53 27.34 17.12
C SER A 66 7.99 28.68 16.61
N GLU A 67 8.75 29.49 15.87
CA GLU A 67 8.30 30.82 15.42
C GLU A 67 7.34 30.76 14.21
N TRP A 68 7.68 29.96 13.21
CA TRP A 68 6.90 29.87 11.97
C TRP A 68 5.97 28.65 11.94
N THR A 69 6.35 27.52 12.56
CA THR A 69 5.51 26.31 12.56
C THR A 69 4.21 26.53 13.35
N ARG A 70 4.26 27.28 14.46
CA ARG A 70 3.07 27.62 15.28
C ARG A 70 2.01 28.42 14.53
N GLN A 71 2.34 29.03 13.40
CA GLN A 71 1.38 29.76 12.56
C GLN A 71 0.60 28.81 11.63
N LEU A 72 1.05 27.56 11.48
CA LEU A 72 0.50 26.61 10.51
C LEU A 72 -0.61 25.72 11.10
N TYR A 73 -0.63 25.51 12.42
CA TYR A 73 -1.57 24.63 13.09
C TYR A 73 -2.27 25.34 14.25
N SER A 74 -3.54 24.98 14.50
CA SER A 74 -4.33 25.60 15.56
C SER A 74 -3.86 25.10 16.93
N LYS A 75 -3.65 26.03 17.88
CA LYS A 75 -3.39 25.70 19.29
C LYS A 75 -4.60 25.12 20.02
N GLU A 76 -5.78 25.16 19.40
CA GLU A 76 -7.02 24.66 19.98
C GLU A 76 -7.16 23.14 19.84
N ASP A 77 -6.40 22.51 18.94
CA ASP A 77 -6.28 21.05 18.88
C ASP A 77 -5.29 20.60 19.96
N ALA A 78 -5.80 20.35 21.17
CA ALA A 78 -5.01 19.88 22.31
C ALA A 78 -4.24 18.58 22.02
N ASP A 79 -4.70 17.80 21.04
CA ASP A 79 -4.07 16.55 20.61
C ASP A 79 -2.98 16.78 19.55
N ASP A 80 -2.70 18.02 19.10
CA ASP A 80 -1.66 18.38 18.13
C ASP A 80 -0.71 19.50 18.62
N GLU A 81 -0.27 19.42 19.89
CA GLU A 81 0.56 20.44 20.57
C GLU A 81 1.78 20.91 19.75
N HIS A 82 2.41 19.99 19.02
CA HIS A 82 3.59 20.26 18.21
C HIS A 82 3.33 20.31 16.70
N GLY A 83 2.09 20.18 16.22
CA GLY A 83 1.78 20.24 14.78
C GLY A 83 2.19 18.98 13.99
N TYR A 84 2.33 17.82 14.66
CA TYR A 84 2.67 16.55 14.02
C TYR A 84 1.52 16.00 13.16
N LYS A 85 0.25 16.24 13.53
CA LYS A 85 -0.89 15.91 12.68
C LYS A 85 -0.93 16.82 11.47
N TYR A 86 -0.69 18.12 11.65
CA TYR A 86 -0.56 19.06 10.53
C TYR A 86 0.49 18.59 9.52
N MET A 87 1.69 18.25 9.99
CA MET A 87 2.78 17.75 9.14
C MET A 87 2.34 16.54 8.32
N ALA A 88 1.75 15.54 9.00
CA ALA A 88 1.28 14.32 8.35
C ALA A 88 0.17 14.60 7.33
N ASN A 89 -0.84 15.40 7.70
CA ASN A 89 -1.96 15.74 6.83
C ASN A 89 -1.53 16.49 5.57
N THR A 90 -0.58 17.43 5.70
CA THR A 90 -0.03 18.17 4.56
C THR A 90 0.67 17.21 3.59
N LEU A 91 1.51 16.30 4.10
CA LEU A 91 2.21 15.32 3.26
C LEU A 91 1.25 14.32 2.60
N VAL A 92 0.21 13.87 3.30
CA VAL A 92 -0.85 13.02 2.71
C VAL A 92 -1.61 13.76 1.61
N SER A 93 -1.92 15.05 1.81
CA SER A 93 -2.60 15.87 0.80
C SER A 93 -1.74 16.03 -0.47
N VAL A 94 -0.45 16.29 -0.30
CA VAL A 94 0.52 16.38 -1.41
C VAL A 94 0.64 15.07 -2.16
N LEU A 95 0.64 13.94 -1.44
CA LEU A 95 0.64 12.60 -2.02
C LEU A 95 -0.63 12.39 -2.87
N ASP A 96 -1.80 12.64 -2.29
CA ASP A 96 -3.09 12.43 -2.94
C ASP A 96 -3.20 13.26 -4.24
N GLN A 97 -2.87 14.55 -4.18
CA GLN A 97 -2.87 15.43 -5.35
C GLN A 97 -1.88 14.93 -6.43
N SER A 98 -0.68 14.51 -6.02
CA SER A 98 0.32 14.02 -6.97
C SER A 98 -0.11 12.73 -7.66
N ILE A 99 -0.68 11.79 -6.92
CA ILE A 99 -1.18 10.53 -7.47
C ILE A 99 -2.24 10.80 -8.53
N HIS A 100 -3.20 11.69 -8.27
CA HIS A 100 -4.27 11.99 -9.22
C HIS A 100 -3.78 12.63 -10.52
N VAL A 101 -2.68 13.39 -10.47
CA VAL A 101 -2.06 13.97 -11.67
C VAL A 101 -1.19 12.96 -12.41
N LEU A 102 -0.45 12.13 -11.67
CA LEU A 102 0.53 11.20 -12.22
C LEU A 102 -0.09 9.90 -12.74
N ILE A 103 -1.21 9.46 -12.14
CA ILE A 103 -1.94 8.22 -12.48
C ILE A 103 -3.40 8.57 -12.79
N PRO A 104 -3.69 9.36 -13.84
CA PRO A 104 -5.03 9.87 -14.12
C PRO A 104 -6.05 8.78 -14.47
N SER A 105 -5.61 7.63 -15.01
CA SER A 105 -6.51 6.51 -15.34
C SER A 105 -6.97 5.74 -14.11
N GLY A 106 -6.27 5.88 -12.99
CA GLY A 106 -6.43 5.02 -11.82
C GLY A 106 -5.53 3.79 -11.83
N ASP A 107 -4.99 3.39 -12.98
CA ASP A 107 -4.22 2.16 -13.16
C ASP A 107 -2.70 2.43 -13.15
N PRO A 108 -1.96 2.01 -12.10
CA PRO A 108 -0.52 2.21 -12.03
C PRO A 108 0.27 1.43 -13.08
N ASP A 109 -0.25 0.34 -13.62
CA ASP A 109 0.46 -0.41 -14.67
C ASP A 109 0.20 0.16 -16.07
N HIS A 110 -0.79 1.05 -16.21
CA HIS A 110 -1.02 1.83 -17.44
C HIS A 110 -0.25 3.15 -17.45
N ASP A 111 -0.39 3.97 -16.41
CA ASP A 111 0.22 5.31 -16.34
C ASP A 111 1.62 5.31 -15.72
N GLY A 112 1.94 4.26 -14.94
CA GLY A 112 3.19 4.17 -14.22
C GLY A 112 4.41 4.06 -15.12
N SER A 113 5.50 4.65 -14.64
CA SER A 113 6.82 4.58 -15.26
C SER A 113 7.89 4.74 -14.20
N GLN A 114 9.15 4.48 -14.56
CA GLN A 114 10.27 4.63 -13.62
C GLN A 114 10.38 6.05 -13.04
N SER A 115 10.02 7.09 -13.80
CA SER A 115 10.04 8.46 -13.31
C SER A 115 8.92 8.73 -12.30
N VAL A 116 7.71 8.21 -12.56
CA VAL A 116 6.58 8.32 -11.62
C VAL A 116 6.87 7.53 -10.35
N ASP A 117 7.45 6.34 -10.49
CA ASP A 117 7.85 5.47 -9.38
C ASP A 117 8.85 6.18 -8.45
N ALA A 118 9.91 6.75 -9.03
CA ALA A 118 10.91 7.52 -8.30
C ALA A 118 10.37 8.82 -7.67
N THR A 119 9.23 9.33 -8.15
CA THR A 119 8.60 10.56 -7.65
C THR A 119 7.73 10.29 -6.42
N ILE A 120 6.93 9.21 -6.45
CA ILE A 120 5.93 8.91 -5.40
C ILE A 120 6.57 8.17 -4.21
N ALA A 121 7.44 7.19 -4.48
CA ALA A 121 8.02 6.32 -3.45
C ALA A 121 8.69 7.07 -2.28
N PRO A 122 9.49 8.14 -2.49
CA PRO A 122 10.14 8.85 -1.39
C PRO A 122 9.16 9.46 -0.38
N LEU A 123 8.03 9.99 -0.86
CA LEU A 123 7.02 10.57 0.02
C LEU A 123 6.34 9.48 0.87
N LEU A 124 6.03 8.33 0.27
CA LEU A 124 5.49 7.18 1.03
C LEU A 124 6.47 6.73 2.12
N LEU A 125 7.77 6.65 1.83
CA LEU A 125 8.78 6.27 2.83
C LEU A 125 8.93 7.30 3.96
N VAL A 126 8.78 8.60 3.68
CA VAL A 126 8.66 9.61 4.74
C VAL A 126 7.42 9.36 5.61
N LEU A 127 6.27 9.04 5.00
CA LEU A 127 5.03 8.74 5.74
C LEU A 127 5.16 7.49 6.61
N VAL A 128 5.88 6.44 6.17
CA VAL A 128 6.24 5.27 7.01
C VAL A 128 6.97 5.74 8.27
N SER A 129 8.04 6.54 8.10
CA SER A 129 8.85 7.05 9.22
C SER A 129 8.01 7.86 10.22
N LEU A 130 7.09 8.70 9.72
CA LEU A 130 6.16 9.46 10.57
C LEU A 130 5.14 8.55 11.29
N ALA A 131 4.64 7.50 10.62
CA ALA A 131 3.66 6.58 11.18
C ALA A 131 4.26 5.76 12.33
N GLU A 132 5.50 5.33 12.18
CA GLU A 132 6.21 4.57 13.21
C GLU A 132 6.70 5.45 14.37
N GLY A 133 7.01 6.71 14.07
CA GLY A 133 7.54 7.64 15.06
C GLY A 133 6.51 8.30 15.97
N ASN A 134 5.27 8.48 15.49
CA ASN A 134 4.25 9.24 16.20
C ASN A 134 2.83 8.67 16.07
N GLU A 135 2.21 8.33 17.19
CA GLU A 135 0.85 7.81 17.22
C GLU A 135 -0.22 8.81 16.74
N ALA A 136 -0.05 10.11 16.99
CA ALA A 136 -1.01 11.11 16.51
C ALA A 136 -0.94 11.26 14.99
N SER A 137 0.27 11.30 14.42
CA SER A 137 0.48 11.25 12.97
C SER A 137 -0.07 9.96 12.38
N LYS A 138 0.22 8.79 12.96
CA LYS A 138 -0.31 7.50 12.49
C LYS A 138 -1.83 7.50 12.42
N LYS A 139 -2.51 7.92 13.48
CA LYS A 139 -3.99 8.00 13.51
C LYS A 139 -4.54 8.98 12.47
N ALA A 140 -3.89 10.13 12.30
CA ALA A 140 -4.30 11.13 11.32
C ALA A 140 -4.16 10.60 9.88
N MET A 141 -3.06 9.89 9.59
CA MET A 141 -2.81 9.25 8.29
C MET A 141 -3.77 8.08 8.05
N ALA A 142 -3.96 7.20 9.03
CA ALA A 142 -4.87 6.05 8.93
C ALA A 142 -6.28 6.48 8.55
N LYS A 143 -6.78 7.59 9.10
CA LYS A 143 -8.10 8.17 8.77
C LYS A 143 -8.24 8.58 7.30
N GLN A 144 -7.14 8.87 6.62
CA GLN A 144 -7.12 9.35 5.23
C GLN A 144 -6.73 8.27 4.23
N MET A 145 -5.78 7.40 4.59
CA MET A 145 -5.12 6.46 3.70
C MET A 145 -5.73 5.04 3.74
N LEU A 146 -6.41 4.66 4.82
CA LEU A 146 -7.09 3.36 4.90
C LEU A 146 -8.51 3.42 4.31
N PRO A 147 -9.05 2.29 3.79
CA PRO A 147 -10.41 2.22 3.27
C PRO A 147 -11.46 2.66 4.29
N LYS A 148 -12.39 3.49 3.83
CA LYS A 148 -13.56 3.94 4.60
C LYS A 148 -14.77 3.07 4.28
N GLU A 149 -15.84 3.18 5.06
CA GLU A 149 -17.09 2.46 4.82
C GLU A 149 -17.59 2.59 3.37
N LYS A 150 -17.50 3.79 2.78
CA LYS A 150 -17.89 4.03 1.38
C LYS A 150 -17.03 3.30 0.35
N ASP A 151 -15.77 3.01 0.67
CA ASP A 151 -14.83 2.34 -0.23
C ASP A 151 -15.12 0.84 -0.29
N ARG A 152 -15.82 0.28 0.72
CA ARG A 152 -16.21 -1.14 0.80
C ARG A 152 -17.49 -1.48 0.03
N LEU A 153 -18.09 -0.53 -0.68
CA LEU A 153 -19.24 -0.80 -1.56
C LEU A 153 -18.86 -1.59 -2.82
N LYS A 154 -17.57 -1.81 -3.02
CA LYS A 154 -16.93 -2.56 -4.11
C LYS A 154 -15.58 -3.07 -3.59
N PRO A 155 -14.81 -3.87 -4.35
CA PRO A 155 -13.47 -4.29 -3.94
C PRO A 155 -12.62 -3.07 -3.56
N VAL A 156 -11.90 -3.13 -2.43
CA VAL A 156 -11.24 -1.92 -1.87
C VAL A 156 -10.11 -1.37 -2.73
N ASN A 157 -9.63 -2.17 -3.70
CA ASN A 157 -8.68 -1.77 -4.72
C ASN A 157 -9.34 -1.04 -5.91
N GLU A 158 -10.66 -0.90 -5.96
CA GLU A 158 -11.37 -0.22 -7.05
C GLU A 158 -11.76 1.23 -6.70
N GLY A 159 -11.77 2.10 -7.70
CA GLY A 159 -12.18 3.51 -7.57
C GLY A 159 -11.03 4.51 -7.46
N PHE A 160 -11.37 5.74 -7.11
CA PHE A 160 -10.47 6.89 -7.17
C PHE A 160 -10.19 7.51 -5.80
N SER A 161 -10.48 6.82 -4.70
CA SER A 161 -10.02 7.26 -3.38
C SER A 161 -8.53 6.97 -3.22
N LEU A 162 -7.85 7.77 -2.39
CA LEU A 162 -6.44 7.54 -2.04
C LEU A 162 -6.17 6.09 -1.59
N SER A 163 -7.05 5.54 -0.74
CA SER A 163 -6.97 4.15 -0.28
C SER A 163 -6.98 3.15 -1.44
N ALA A 164 -7.86 3.33 -2.43
CA ALA A 164 -7.93 2.45 -3.59
C ALA A 164 -6.66 2.54 -4.46
N TYR A 165 -6.10 3.74 -4.66
CA TYR A 165 -4.80 3.90 -5.36
C TYR A 165 -3.67 3.20 -4.62
N LEU A 166 -3.54 3.41 -3.30
CA LEU A 166 -2.49 2.80 -2.49
C LEU A 166 -2.57 1.26 -2.53
N ILE A 167 -3.77 0.70 -2.48
CA ILE A 167 -3.97 -0.76 -2.56
C ILE A 167 -3.61 -1.28 -3.96
N ARG A 168 -3.93 -0.56 -5.04
CA ARG A 168 -3.48 -0.94 -6.39
C ARG A 168 -1.97 -0.87 -6.56
N PHE A 169 -1.30 0.10 -5.92
CA PHE A 169 0.17 0.14 -5.94
C PHE A 169 0.79 -1.12 -5.36
N MET A 170 0.17 -1.75 -4.34
CA MET A 170 0.69 -2.98 -3.70
C MET A 170 0.89 -4.14 -4.68
N THR A 171 0.17 -4.15 -5.80
CA THR A 171 0.23 -5.20 -6.83
C THR A 171 0.81 -4.71 -8.16
N SER A 172 1.29 -3.46 -8.24
CA SER A 172 1.84 -2.89 -9.47
C SER A 172 3.14 -3.59 -9.87
N THR A 173 3.25 -3.88 -11.17
CA THR A 173 4.45 -4.43 -11.78
C THR A 173 5.34 -3.36 -12.40
N MET A 174 4.76 -2.21 -12.76
CA MET A 174 5.47 -1.09 -13.38
C MET A 174 6.15 -0.14 -12.38
N MET A 175 5.73 -0.15 -11.12
CA MET A 175 6.19 0.77 -10.08
C MET A 175 6.68 0.04 -8.81
N PRO A 176 7.77 -0.75 -8.89
CA PRO A 176 8.21 -1.60 -7.78
C PRO A 176 8.60 -0.83 -6.52
N GLN A 177 9.17 0.39 -6.62
CA GLN A 177 9.56 1.14 -5.43
C GLN A 177 8.33 1.67 -4.67
N THR A 178 7.36 2.18 -5.41
CA THR A 178 6.08 2.67 -4.90
C THR A 178 5.25 1.53 -4.37
N ARG A 179 5.27 0.36 -5.02
CA ARG A 179 4.65 -0.87 -4.52
C ARG A 179 5.17 -1.20 -3.12
N ASP A 180 6.49 -1.33 -2.98
CA ASP A 180 7.10 -1.72 -1.71
C ASP A 180 6.85 -0.65 -0.63
N ALA A 181 6.97 0.63 -0.98
CA ALA A 181 6.70 1.74 -0.07
C ALA A 181 5.21 1.82 0.35
N ALA A 182 4.26 1.55 -0.56
CA ALA A 182 2.83 1.55 -0.26
C ALA A 182 2.47 0.39 0.68
N CYS A 183 3.03 -0.81 0.44
CA CYS A 183 2.88 -1.94 1.35
C CYS A 183 3.41 -1.63 2.75
N GLU A 184 4.63 -1.09 2.87
CA GLU A 184 5.19 -0.70 4.17
C GLU A 184 4.36 0.39 4.86
N THR A 185 3.86 1.36 4.09
CA THR A 185 3.02 2.44 4.64
C THR A 185 1.73 1.89 5.23
N LEU A 186 0.96 1.14 4.45
CA LEU A 186 -0.32 0.60 4.89
C LEU A 186 -0.13 -0.41 6.04
N PHE A 187 0.96 -1.19 6.03
CA PHE A 187 1.30 -2.11 7.11
C PHE A 187 1.69 -1.39 8.41
N ALA A 188 2.47 -0.31 8.32
CA ALA A 188 2.81 0.53 9.48
C ALA A 188 1.57 1.21 10.08
N LEU A 189 0.62 1.65 9.24
CA LEU A 189 -0.67 2.18 9.69
C LEU A 189 -1.55 1.13 10.37
N CYS A 190 -1.33 -0.16 10.08
CA CYS A 190 -1.98 -1.30 10.72
C CYS A 190 -1.16 -1.90 11.87
N ASP A 191 -0.29 -1.11 12.51
CA ASP A 191 0.57 -1.53 13.63
C ASP A 191 1.49 -2.71 13.32
N LYS A 192 1.83 -2.93 12.05
CA LYS A 192 2.58 -4.10 11.58
C LYS A 192 1.93 -5.43 11.98
N ASP A 193 0.61 -5.43 12.13
CA ASP A 193 -0.20 -6.61 12.43
C ASP A 193 -0.84 -7.13 11.15
N ALA A 194 -0.55 -8.40 10.81
CA ALA A 194 -1.00 -9.01 9.57
C ALA A 194 -2.53 -9.13 9.51
N SER A 195 -3.19 -9.45 10.62
CA SER A 195 -4.64 -9.61 10.68
C SER A 195 -5.34 -8.27 10.45
N LYS A 196 -4.94 -7.21 11.17
CA LYS A 196 -5.45 -5.84 10.96
C LYS A 196 -5.21 -5.39 9.53
N PHE A 197 -4.01 -5.64 9.00
CA PHE A 197 -3.66 -5.29 7.63
C PHE A 197 -4.58 -5.97 6.61
N THR A 198 -4.75 -7.30 6.69
CA THR A 198 -5.63 -8.05 5.77
C THR A 198 -7.10 -7.65 5.88
N GLN A 199 -7.58 -7.29 7.08
CA GLN A 199 -8.95 -6.78 7.27
C GLN A 199 -9.17 -5.41 6.59
N GLN A 200 -8.11 -4.59 6.53
CA GLN A 200 -8.18 -3.29 5.86
C GLN A 200 -8.10 -3.42 4.35
N VAL A 201 -7.08 -4.10 3.82
CA VAL A 201 -6.77 -4.08 2.38
C VAL A 201 -7.30 -5.29 1.60
N GLY A 202 -7.82 -6.31 2.30
CA GLY A 202 -8.20 -7.59 1.70
C GLY A 202 -7.00 -8.54 1.55
N TYR A 203 -7.19 -9.80 1.92
CA TYR A 203 -6.19 -10.85 1.86
C TYR A 203 -5.60 -11.01 0.44
N GLY A 204 -6.43 -10.90 -0.60
CA GLY A 204 -5.98 -11.06 -1.99
C GLY A 204 -4.92 -10.03 -2.39
N ASN A 205 -5.05 -8.79 -1.91
CA ASN A 205 -4.09 -7.72 -2.16
C ASN A 205 -2.84 -7.86 -1.26
N ALA A 206 -3.02 -8.31 -0.01
CA ALA A 206 -1.97 -8.38 1.00
C ALA A 206 -1.03 -9.60 0.89
N VAL A 207 -1.52 -10.74 0.41
CA VAL A 207 -0.82 -12.03 0.55
C VAL A 207 0.59 -12.02 -0.06
N GLY A 208 0.76 -11.42 -1.24
CA GLY A 208 2.07 -11.38 -1.90
C GLY A 208 3.12 -10.62 -1.07
N PHE A 209 2.72 -9.51 -0.45
CA PHE A 209 3.58 -8.76 0.45
C PHE A 209 3.89 -9.52 1.74
N LEU A 210 2.88 -10.11 2.38
CA LEU A 210 3.06 -10.82 3.66
C LEU A 210 3.96 -12.05 3.52
N VAL A 211 3.81 -12.81 2.43
CA VAL A 211 4.70 -13.94 2.12
C VAL A 211 6.13 -13.47 1.91
N ASN A 212 6.35 -12.42 1.12
CA ASN A 212 7.69 -11.83 0.91
C ASN A 212 8.32 -11.33 2.22
N LYS A 213 7.48 -10.87 3.17
CA LYS A 213 7.91 -10.43 4.51
C LYS A 213 8.13 -11.59 5.49
N GLY A 214 7.88 -12.83 5.08
CA GLY A 214 8.03 -14.03 5.92
C GLY A 214 6.93 -14.21 6.95
N VAL A 215 5.79 -13.53 6.78
CA VAL A 215 4.63 -13.63 7.67
C VAL A 215 3.68 -14.66 7.08
N ALA A 216 3.67 -15.86 7.68
CA ALA A 216 2.74 -16.91 7.30
C ALA A 216 1.31 -16.53 7.73
N MET A 217 0.38 -16.51 6.77
CA MET A 217 -1.04 -16.36 7.01
C MET A 217 -1.77 -17.55 6.39
N GLU A 218 -2.69 -18.13 7.15
CA GLU A 218 -3.60 -19.12 6.59
C GLU A 218 -4.62 -18.41 5.69
N PRO A 219 -4.94 -18.98 4.52
CA PRO A 219 -6.03 -18.47 3.70
C PRO A 219 -7.33 -18.41 4.53
N PRO A 220 -8.16 -17.37 4.37
CA PRO A 220 -9.45 -17.34 5.03
C PRO A 220 -10.24 -18.61 4.66
N GLN A 221 -10.61 -19.41 5.66
CA GLN A 221 -11.31 -20.66 5.41
C GLN A 221 -12.67 -20.36 4.80
N GLY A 222 -12.90 -20.89 3.60
CA GLY A 222 -14.16 -20.73 2.89
C GLY A 222 -15.30 -21.37 3.68
N SER A 223 -16.43 -20.65 3.73
CA SER A 223 -17.79 -21.11 4.06
C SER A 223 -18.39 -20.70 5.43
N HIS A 224 -19.44 -19.87 5.31
CA HIS A 224 -20.67 -19.86 6.11
C HIS A 224 -20.70 -19.39 7.57
N HIS A 225 -19.62 -18.85 8.10
CA HIS A 225 -19.65 -18.11 9.38
C HIS A 225 -19.14 -16.69 9.24
N HIS A 226 -19.71 -15.91 8.31
CA HIS A 226 -19.51 -14.48 8.31
C HIS A 226 -20.35 -13.86 9.43
N THR A 227 -19.79 -13.81 10.64
CA THR A 227 -20.16 -12.80 11.64
C THR A 227 -19.71 -11.40 11.21
N GLU A 228 -18.87 -11.33 10.18
CA GLU A 228 -18.29 -10.09 9.64
C GLU A 228 -18.99 -9.69 8.34
N ASP A 229 -19.49 -8.45 8.26
CA ASP A 229 -20.16 -7.89 7.08
C ASP A 229 -19.23 -7.70 5.85
N VAL A 230 -17.93 -8.00 5.98
CA VAL A 230 -16.87 -7.70 5.02
C VAL A 230 -16.22 -8.99 4.50
N ASN A 231 -16.05 -9.10 3.17
CA ASN A 231 -15.32 -10.20 2.54
C ASN A 231 -13.82 -10.08 2.84
N PRO A 232 -13.20 -11.12 3.44
CA PRO A 232 -11.80 -11.09 3.85
C PRO A 232 -10.82 -11.07 2.66
N ILE A 233 -11.24 -11.45 1.46
CA ILE A 233 -10.39 -11.50 0.26
C ILE A 233 -10.34 -10.12 -0.42
N THR A 234 -11.49 -9.52 -0.70
CA THR A 234 -11.62 -8.28 -1.49
C THR A 234 -11.80 -7.03 -0.64
N GLY A 235 -12.08 -7.17 0.66
CA GLY A 235 -12.34 -6.05 1.58
C GLY A 235 -13.70 -5.36 1.38
N GLN A 236 -14.52 -5.80 0.43
CA GLN A 236 -15.85 -5.25 0.15
C GLN A 236 -16.91 -5.80 1.11
N TYR A 237 -18.07 -5.15 1.23
CA TYR A 237 -19.18 -5.72 1.98
C TYR A 237 -19.81 -6.90 1.26
N VAL A 238 -20.10 -7.97 1.99
CA VAL A 238 -20.72 -9.20 1.46
C VAL A 238 -22.07 -8.91 0.77
N LYS A 239 -22.84 -7.94 1.29
CA LYS A 239 -24.14 -7.54 0.72
C LYS A 239 -24.06 -6.87 -0.66
N GLU A 240 -22.91 -6.29 -0.99
CA GLU A 240 -22.70 -5.57 -2.26
C GLU A 240 -22.07 -6.49 -3.32
N GLU A 241 -21.73 -7.73 -2.95
CA GLU A 241 -21.14 -8.69 -3.87
C GLU A 241 -22.15 -9.13 -4.92
N LYS A 242 -21.80 -8.88 -6.18
CA LYS A 242 -22.51 -9.46 -7.31
C LYS A 242 -21.85 -10.78 -7.62
N LEU A 243 -22.53 -11.88 -7.30
CA LEU A 243 -22.13 -13.19 -7.82
C LEU A 243 -22.16 -13.12 -9.35
N PRO A 244 -21.12 -13.61 -10.05
CA PRO A 244 -21.16 -13.72 -11.50
C PRO A 244 -22.40 -14.54 -11.88
N ASP A 245 -23.24 -14.01 -12.77
CA ASP A 245 -24.41 -14.76 -13.24
C ASP A 245 -23.92 -15.85 -14.21
N LEU A 246 -23.52 -16.99 -13.64
CA LEU A 246 -23.06 -18.17 -14.39
C LEU A 246 -24.10 -18.69 -15.40
N LYS A 247 -25.34 -18.20 -15.33
CA LYS A 247 -26.42 -18.53 -16.28
C LYS A 247 -26.31 -17.78 -17.60
N ASP A 248 -25.64 -16.63 -17.61
CA ASP A 248 -25.49 -15.80 -18.82
C ASP A 248 -24.27 -16.19 -19.67
N MET A 249 -23.38 -17.04 -19.13
CA MET A 249 -22.20 -17.53 -19.86
C MET A 249 -22.51 -18.77 -20.70
N THR A 250 -22.14 -18.71 -21.98
CA THR A 250 -22.17 -19.88 -22.87
C THR A 250 -21.14 -20.92 -22.46
N ASP A 251 -21.33 -22.19 -22.84
CA ASP A 251 -20.39 -23.26 -22.48
C ASP A 251 -18.98 -23.03 -23.08
N GLU A 252 -18.89 -22.44 -24.27
CA GLU A 252 -17.62 -22.06 -24.89
C GLU A 252 -16.90 -20.94 -24.09
N GLU A 253 -17.65 -19.98 -23.54
CA GLU A 253 -17.08 -18.93 -22.68
C GLU A 253 -16.58 -19.50 -21.36
N LYS A 254 -17.32 -20.46 -20.78
CA LYS A 254 -16.87 -21.17 -19.57
C LYS A 254 -15.59 -21.94 -19.81
N GLU A 255 -15.46 -22.64 -20.93
CA GLU A 255 -14.22 -23.33 -21.31
C GLU A 255 -13.06 -22.34 -21.46
N ARG A 256 -13.26 -21.21 -22.14
CA ARG A 256 -12.24 -20.16 -22.28
C ARG A 256 -11.82 -19.56 -20.93
N GLU A 257 -12.74 -19.33 -20.01
CA GLU A 257 -12.39 -18.87 -18.66
C GLU A 257 -11.66 -19.94 -17.85
N ALA A 258 -12.06 -21.20 -17.94
CA ALA A 258 -11.37 -22.32 -17.29
C ALA A 258 -9.92 -22.46 -17.79
N GLU A 259 -9.68 -22.33 -19.10
CA GLU A 259 -8.32 -22.33 -19.67
C GLU A 259 -7.48 -21.15 -19.16
N ARG A 260 -8.06 -19.94 -19.12
CA ARG A 260 -7.38 -18.76 -18.57
C ARG A 260 -6.99 -18.97 -17.12
N LEU A 261 -7.91 -19.48 -16.30
CA LEU A 261 -7.68 -19.77 -14.89
C LEU A 261 -6.61 -20.85 -14.72
N PHE A 262 -6.64 -21.91 -15.53
CA PHE A 262 -5.63 -22.97 -15.51
C PHE A 262 -4.21 -22.42 -15.72
N VAL A 263 -4.04 -21.57 -16.75
CA VAL A 263 -2.76 -20.90 -17.02
C VAL A 263 -2.34 -19.98 -15.86
N LEU A 264 -3.30 -19.29 -15.23
CA LEU A 264 -3.04 -18.42 -14.09
C LEU A 264 -2.50 -19.21 -12.89
N PHE A 265 -3.14 -20.33 -12.55
CA PHE A 265 -2.71 -21.22 -11.47
C PHE A 265 -1.33 -21.85 -11.76
N GLU A 266 -1.05 -22.25 -13.00
CA GLU A 266 0.28 -22.77 -13.39
C GLU A 266 1.38 -21.70 -13.24
N ARG A 267 1.09 -20.45 -13.61
CA ARG A 267 2.02 -19.33 -13.40
C ARG A 267 2.22 -19.05 -11.92
N LEU A 268 1.15 -19.07 -11.12
CA LEU A 268 1.22 -18.87 -9.68
C LEU A 268 2.04 -19.97 -8.99
N LYS A 269 1.87 -21.23 -9.40
CA LYS A 269 2.67 -22.35 -8.90
C LYS A 269 4.16 -22.17 -9.22
N LYS A 270 4.48 -21.64 -10.40
CA LYS A 270 5.87 -21.36 -10.82
C LYS A 270 6.54 -20.21 -10.07
N THR A 271 5.80 -19.24 -9.54
CA THR A 271 6.41 -18.17 -8.74
C THR A 271 6.85 -18.64 -7.36
N GLY A 272 6.39 -19.81 -6.88
CA GLY A 272 6.82 -20.42 -5.63
C GLY A 272 6.34 -19.69 -4.37
N ILE A 273 5.47 -18.68 -4.52
CA ILE A 273 4.95 -17.87 -3.42
C ILE A 273 3.87 -18.62 -2.63
N ILE A 274 3.08 -19.48 -3.32
CA ILE A 274 2.02 -20.27 -2.68
C ILE A 274 1.98 -21.67 -3.36
N ASP A 275 2.06 -22.73 -2.56
CA ASP A 275 1.86 -24.11 -3.04
C ASP A 275 0.36 -24.44 -3.00
N VAL A 276 -0.34 -24.14 -4.10
CA VAL A 276 -1.77 -24.44 -4.26
C VAL A 276 -1.94 -25.47 -5.36
N GLU A 277 -2.60 -26.58 -5.04
CA GLU A 277 -3.05 -27.55 -6.02
C GLU A 277 -4.09 -26.90 -6.94
N ASN A 278 -3.87 -26.93 -8.26
CA ASN A 278 -4.77 -26.27 -9.21
C ASN A 278 -6.17 -26.93 -9.12
N PRO A 279 -7.21 -26.19 -8.70
CA PRO A 279 -8.53 -26.76 -8.45
C PRO A 279 -9.19 -27.29 -9.73
N ILE A 280 -8.85 -26.72 -10.90
CA ILE A 280 -9.33 -27.21 -12.19
C ILE A 280 -8.66 -28.54 -12.54
N ALA A 281 -7.34 -28.64 -12.32
CA ALA A 281 -6.61 -29.89 -12.53
C ALA A 281 -7.15 -31.01 -11.62
N LYS A 282 -7.42 -30.68 -10.35
CA LYS A 282 -8.03 -31.60 -9.39
C LYS A 282 -9.44 -32.03 -9.81
N ALA A 283 -10.30 -31.10 -10.21
CA ALA A 283 -11.65 -31.42 -10.69
C ALA A 283 -11.64 -32.27 -11.97
N MET A 284 -10.68 -32.05 -12.88
CA MET A 284 -10.48 -32.91 -14.06
C MET A 284 -10.03 -34.32 -13.66
N GLN A 285 -9.13 -34.43 -12.67
CA GLN A 285 -8.64 -35.71 -12.16
C GLN A 285 -9.73 -36.49 -11.43
N GLU A 286 -10.53 -35.81 -10.60
CA GLU A 286 -11.66 -36.39 -9.86
C GLU A 286 -12.83 -36.76 -10.79
N SER A 287 -13.11 -35.98 -11.84
CA SER A 287 -14.14 -36.33 -12.83
C SER A 287 -13.71 -37.49 -13.74
N GLN A 288 -12.43 -37.59 -14.09
CA GLN A 288 -11.90 -38.76 -14.81
C GLN A 288 -11.93 -40.04 -13.95
N GLY A 289 -11.62 -39.95 -12.65
CA GLY A 289 -11.71 -41.09 -11.72
C GLY A 289 -13.13 -41.59 -11.47
N ARG A 290 -14.15 -40.71 -11.58
CA ARG A 290 -15.56 -41.09 -11.37
C ARG A 290 -16.21 -41.82 -12.55
N PHE A 291 -15.64 -41.74 -13.75
CA PHE A 291 -16.13 -42.48 -14.92
C PHE A 291 -15.62 -43.92 -14.99
N GLU A 292 -14.48 -44.24 -14.36
CA GLU A 292 -13.96 -45.62 -14.33
C GLU A 292 -14.77 -46.55 -13.40
N GLU A 293 -15.44 -46.04 -12.35
CA GLU A 293 -16.25 -46.87 -11.45
C GLU A 293 -17.63 -47.29 -12.02
N ILE A 294 -18.07 -46.72 -13.16
CA ILE A 294 -19.40 -47.03 -13.74
C ILE A 294 -19.31 -48.02 -14.93
N GLN A 295 -18.10 -48.41 -15.37
CA GLN A 295 -17.91 -49.32 -16.51
C GLN A 295 -17.44 -50.74 -16.13
N SER A 296 -17.68 -51.22 -14.90
CA SER A 296 -17.29 -52.59 -14.52
C SER A 296 -18.41 -53.53 -14.04
N ASP A 297 -19.69 -53.13 -14.04
CA ASP A 297 -20.78 -53.99 -13.53
C ASP A 297 -22.01 -54.07 -14.47
N SER A 298 -21.80 -54.40 -15.75
CA SER A 298 -22.91 -54.91 -16.58
C SER A 298 -22.40 -55.81 -17.71
N ASP A 299 -22.07 -57.06 -17.38
CA ASP A 299 -22.19 -58.21 -18.29
C ASP A 299 -22.11 -59.51 -17.46
N SER A 300 -23.26 -60.02 -17.01
CA SER A 300 -23.51 -61.42 -16.65
C SER A 300 -25.02 -61.63 -16.38
N ASP A 301 -25.78 -61.92 -17.45
CA ASP A 301 -26.79 -63.00 -17.59
C ASP A 301 -27.80 -62.70 -18.70
#